data_AF-A0A109W2U4-F1
#
_entry.id   AF-A0A109W2U4-F1
#
_cell.length_a   1.000
_cell.length_b   1.000
_cell.length_c   1.000
_cell.angle_alpha   90.00
_cell.angle_beta   90.00
_cell.angle_gamma   90.00
#
_symmetry.space_group_name_H-M   'P 1'
#
loop_
_entity.id
_entity.type
_entity.pdbx_description
1 polymer ?
#
loop_
_entity_poly.entity_id
_entity_poly.type
_entity_poly.pdbx_seq_one_letter_code
_entity_poly.pdbx_strand_id
1 'polypeptide(L)' 'MLADALEHLVRGIVDNPDDVTVTSRSLRRGDLLEVRVNPEDLGRVIGRSGRTARALRTVVGALAASPVRVDVVDTDRR' A
#
# COMPACT_ATOMS: atom_id res chain seq x y z
N MET A 1 -0.53 -1.40 13.38
CA MET A 1 -0.27 0.06 13.38
C MET A 1 0.10 0.59 12.00
N LEU A 2 1.27 0.28 11.42
CA LEU A 2 1.62 0.81 10.07
C LEU A 2 0.70 0.27 8.96
N ALA A 3 0.30 -1.00 9.03
CA ALA A 3 -0.65 -1.60 8.10
C ALA A 3 -2.01 -0.86 8.16
N ASP A 4 -2.56 -0.67 9.35
CA ASP A 4 -3.83 0.03 9.56
C ASP A 4 -3.80 1.49 9.07
N ALA A 5 -2.68 2.19 9.32
CA ALA A 5 -2.49 3.56 8.83
C ALA A 5 -2.43 3.61 7.31
N LEU A 6 -1.69 2.69 6.68
CA LEU A 6 -1.62 2.59 5.22
C LEU A 6 -2.97 2.21 4.62
N GLU A 7 -3.69 1.28 5.22
CA GLU A 7 -5.04 0.87 4.82
C GLU A 7 -6.00 2.07 4.85
N HIS A 8 -5.99 2.83 5.93
CA HIS A 8 -6.80 4.03 6.06
C HIS A 8 -6.49 5.08 4.98
N LEU A 9 -5.20 5.32 4.68
CA LEU A 9 -4.80 6.24 3.63
C LEU A 9 -5.26 5.78 2.25
N VAL A 10 -5.12 4.48 1.95
CA VAL A 10 -5.50 3.92 0.65
C VAL A 10 -7.02 3.94 0.48
N ARG A 11 -7.80 3.64 1.53
CA ARG A 11 -9.27 3.75 1.52
C ARG A 11 -9.77 5.14 1.15
N GLY A 12 -9.05 6.19 1.53
CA GLY A 12 -9.39 7.57 1.16
C GLY A 12 -9.04 7.95 -0.29
N ILE A 13 -8.30 7.10 -1.01
CA ILE A 13 -7.88 7.35 -2.39
C ILE A 13 -8.84 6.66 -3.36
N VAL A 14 -9.25 5.43 -3.08
CA VAL A 14 -9.98 4.53 -3.98
C VAL A 14 -11.50 4.79 -4.02
N ASP A 15 -12.16 4.27 -5.05
CA ASP A 15 -13.63 4.29 -5.15
C ASP A 15 -14.27 3.06 -4.46
N ASN A 16 -13.53 1.94 -4.31
CA ASN A 16 -13.97 0.73 -3.59
C ASN A 16 -13.19 0.56 -2.26
N PRO A 17 -13.51 1.32 -1.19
CA PRO A 17 -12.76 1.30 0.07
C PRO A 17 -12.86 -0.03 0.83
N ASP A 18 -13.95 -0.78 0.65
CA ASP A 18 -14.16 -2.08 1.30
C ASP A 18 -13.26 -3.18 0.73
N ASP A 19 -12.75 -2.99 -0.50
CA ASP A 19 -11.84 -3.92 -1.19
C ASP A 19 -10.36 -3.64 -0.88
N VAL A 20 -10.07 -2.71 0.02
CA VAL A 20 -8.69 -2.40 0.44
C VAL A 20 -8.27 -3.33 1.56
N THR A 21 -7.22 -4.11 1.32
CA THR A 21 -6.58 -4.97 2.33
C THR A 21 -5.08 -4.72 2.36
N VAL A 22 -4.52 -4.52 3.56
CA VAL A 22 -3.07 -4.44 3.75
C VAL A 22 -2.56 -5.64 4.56
N THR A 23 -1.64 -6.40 3.98
CA THR A 23 -0.99 -7.52 4.67
C THR A 23 0.45 -7.17 5.03
N SER A 24 0.84 -7.42 6.28
CA SER A 24 2.23 -7.28 6.73
C SER A 24 2.94 -8.63 6.73
N ARG A 25 4.18 -8.65 6.26
CA ARG A 25 5.09 -9.81 6.34
C ARG A 25 6.44 -9.36 6.84
N SER A 26 6.91 -9.96 7.93
CA SER A 26 8.26 -9.72 8.42
C SER A 26 9.29 -10.43 7.53
N LEU A 27 10.29 -9.66 7.09
CA LEU A 27 11.43 -10.12 6.32
C LEU A 27 12.69 -10.07 7.19
N ARG A 28 13.79 -10.64 6.69
CA ARG A 28 15.10 -10.57 7.37
C ARG A 28 15.61 -9.14 7.56
N ARG A 29 15.14 -8.18 6.75
CA ARG A 29 15.55 -6.77 6.78
C ARG A 29 14.33 -5.85 6.82
N GLY A 30 13.53 -5.99 7.87
CA GLY A 30 12.35 -5.17 8.10
C GLY A 30 11.06 -5.79 7.56
N ASP A 31 10.03 -4.97 7.34
CA ASP A 31 8.69 -5.45 6.99
C ASP A 31 8.31 -5.15 5.54
N LEU A 32 7.52 -6.04 4.95
CA LEU A 32 6.82 -5.82 3.69
C LEU A 32 5.34 -5.59 3.97
N LEU A 33 4.81 -4.47 3.49
CA LEU A 33 3.39 -4.18 3.45
C LEU A 33 2.88 -4.37 2.02
N GLU A 34 2.04 -5.38 1.82
CA GLU A 34 1.36 -5.65 0.56
C GLU A 34 -0.02 -4.99 0.58
N VAL A 35 -0.26 -4.06 -0.33
CA VAL A 35 -1.56 -3.41 -0.52
C VAL A 35 -2.28 -4.10 -1.66
N ARG A 36 -3.45 -4.67 -1.38
CA ARG A 36 -4.39 -5.19 -2.37
C ARG A 36 -5.59 -4.26 -2.43
N VAL A 37 -6.04 -3.96 -3.64
CA VAL A 37 -7.20 -3.12 -3.93
C VAL A 37 -8.00 -3.73 -5.07
N ASN A 38 -9.21 -3.22 -5.29
CA ASN A 38 -9.99 -3.53 -6.49
C ASN A 38 -9.19 -3.22 -7.78
N PRO A 39 -9.24 -4.06 -8.82
CA PRO A 39 -8.55 -3.82 -10.09
C PRO A 39 -8.81 -2.43 -10.69
N GLU A 40 -10.04 -1.92 -10.56
CA GLU A 40 -10.44 -0.61 -11.09
C GLU A 40 -9.73 0.55 -10.37
N ASP A 41 -9.31 0.33 -9.13
CA ASP A 41 -8.63 1.31 -8.29
C ASP A 41 -7.10 1.27 -8.39
N LEU A 42 -6.54 0.21 -8.97
CA LEU A 42 -5.09 -0.01 -9.06
C LEU A 42 -4.38 1.19 -9.70
N GLY A 43 -4.91 1.69 -10.81
CA GLY A 43 -4.37 2.84 -11.52
C GLY A 43 -4.32 4.11 -10.66
N ARG A 44 -5.31 4.28 -9.77
CA ARG A 44 -5.41 5.42 -8.87
C ARG A 44 -4.39 5.35 -7.73
N VAL A 45 -4.23 4.15 -7.13
CA VAL A 45 -3.26 3.91 -6.05
C VAL A 45 -1.83 4.03 -6.55
N ILE A 46 -1.54 3.53 -7.75
CA ILE A 46 -0.23 3.73 -8.39
C ILE A 46 -0.03 5.22 -8.70
N GLY A 47 -1.04 5.85 -9.30
CA GLY A 47 -1.03 7.23 -9.73
C GLY A 47 -0.12 7.47 -10.94
N ARG A 48 -0.28 8.63 -11.59
CA ARG A 48 0.51 8.99 -12.78
C ARG A 48 2.01 8.93 -12.47
N SER A 49 2.74 8.12 -13.23
CA SER A 49 4.19 7.88 -13.06
C SER A 49 4.56 7.33 -11.66
N GLY A 50 3.63 6.64 -11.00
CA GLY A 50 3.85 6.07 -9.67
C GLY A 50 3.86 7.09 -8.54
N ARG A 51 3.42 8.34 -8.77
CA ARG A 51 3.54 9.42 -7.78
C ARG A 51 2.78 9.15 -6.49
N THR A 52 1.56 8.61 -6.58
CA THR A 52 0.74 8.29 -5.41
C THR A 52 1.39 7.18 -4.59
N ALA A 53 1.78 6.08 -5.23
CA ALA A 53 2.48 4.99 -4.55
C ALA A 53 3.82 5.42 -3.96
N ARG A 54 4.54 6.37 -4.58
CA ARG A 54 5.77 6.95 -4.01
C ARG A 54 5.48 7.79 -2.78
N ALA A 55 4.42 8.61 -2.78
CA ALA A 55 4.02 9.39 -1.61
C ALA A 55 3.66 8.49 -0.43
N LEU A 56 2.88 7.43 -0.66
CA LEU A 56 2.55 6.43 0.36
C LEU A 56 3.81 5.79 0.95
N ARG A 57 4.76 5.38 0.10
CA ARG A 57 6.07 4.85 0.56
C ARG A 57 6.84 5.85 1.41
N THR A 58 6.87 7.12 1.03
CA THR A 58 7.55 8.16 1.80
C THR A 58 6.93 8.34 3.18
N VAL A 59 5.59 8.43 3.26
CA VAL A 59 4.88 8.60 4.54
C VAL A 59 5.09 7.39 5.44
N VAL A 60 4.90 6.18 4.92
CA VAL A 60 5.09 4.94 5.68
C VAL A 60 6.54 4.78 6.14
N GLY A 61 7.51 5.11 5.28
CA GLY A 61 8.92 5.10 5.62
C GLY A 61 9.29 6.11 6.71
N ALA A 62 8.67 7.28 6.73
CA ALA A 62 8.89 8.30 7.76
C ALA A 62 8.31 7.90 9.13
N LEU A 63 7.24 7.09 9.14
CA LEU A 63 6.60 6.60 10.36
C LEU A 63 7.22 5.30 10.90
N ALA A 64 8.00 4.59 10.09
CA ALA A 64 8.52 3.29 10.46
C ALA A 64 9.80 3.40 11.31
N ALA A 65 9.85 2.62 12.40
CA ALA A 65 11.03 2.50 13.26
C ALA A 65 12.11 1.57 12.68
N SER A 66 11.81 0.88 11.57
CA SER A 66 12.69 -0.07 10.88
C SER A 66 12.42 -0.02 9.39
N PRO A 67 13.33 -0.52 8.54
CA PRO A 67 13.11 -0.55 7.09
C PRO A 67 11.76 -1.19 6.75
N VAL A 68 10.99 -0.51 5.91
CA VAL A 68 9.67 -0.99 5.48
C VAL A 68 9.56 -0.82 3.97
N ARG A 69 9.03 -1.84 3.30
CA ARG A 69 8.74 -1.83 1.88
C ARG A 69 7.24 -1.86 1.67
N VAL A 70 6.74 -1.03 0.76
CA VAL A 70 5.33 -1.03 0.36
C VAL A 70 5.22 -1.45 -1.10
N ASP A 71 4.50 -2.54 -1.34
CA ASP A 71 4.18 -3.05 -2.66
C ASP A 71 2.67 -3.01 -2.88
N VAL A 72 2.26 -2.50 -4.04
CA VAL A 72 0.86 -2.54 -4.50
C VAL A 72 0.74 -3.77 -5.38
N VAL A 73 -0.09 -4.72 -4.97
CA VAL A 73 -0.22 -6.03 -5.60
C VAL A 73 -1.42 -6.00 -6.54
N ASP A 74 -1.17 -6.34 -7.79
CA ASP A 74 -2.20 -6.56 -8.80
C ASP A 74 -2.93 -7.89 -8.50
N THR A 75 -4.26 -7.82 -8.37
CA THR A 75 -5.12 -8.97 -8.11
C THR A 75 -5.36 -9.83 -9.36
N ASP A 76 -5.00 -9.35 -10.56
CA ASP A 76 -5.30 -10.02 -11.83
C ASP A 76 -4.25 -11.06 -12.27
N ARG A 77 -3.10 -11.15 -11.59
CA ARG A 77 -2.12 -12.22 -11.85
C ARG A 77 -2.47 -13.50 -11.10
N ARG A 78 -3.31 -14.33 -11.71
CA ARG A 78 -3.32 -15.79 -11.50
C ARG A 78 -2.47 -16.50 -12.54
#